data_AF-A0A7W0KX53-F1
#
_entry.id   AF-A0A7W0KX53-F1
#
_cell.length_a   1.000
_cell.length_b   1.000
_cell.length_c   1.000
_cell.angle_alpha   90.00
_cell.angle_beta   90.00
_cell.angle_gamma   90.00
#
_symmetry.space_group_name_H-M   'P 1'
#
loop_
_entity.id
_entity.type
_entity.pdbx_description
1 polymer ?
#
loop_
_entity_poly.entity_id
_entity_poly.type
_entity_poly.pdbx_seq_one_letter_code
_entity_poly.pdbx_strand_id
1 'polypeptide(L)'
;MTGAADRRSSSAAALEAVATAAAGAALAGLSWSLVDVTVPAAIVGGLSGAFAGWRGIYGWPRAKAVVAFVLDSTWALPMAVAGLVAQAVATAQGPRAGLCRPLTIRSNRHVFAKGFRFRPGFAITLGNTVNNVGDDVHTSARRQKLVTDHEDVHVWQARWLGPLYPVLYVAWTVLGGAAGAVIWVLRRRHEPFGKVVETCSYYLNPLEWWAYSRDDRWPPRGKVQGIGWTMPVVRPLADTRRGRRRARTSAAPGQL
;
A
#
# COMPACT_ATOMS: atom_id res chain seq x y z
N MET A 1 -14.59 -21.71 -4.04
CA MET A 1 -13.24 -22.23 -3.74
C MET A 1 -12.87 -21.79 -2.33
N THR A 2 -13.24 -22.62 -1.36
CA THR A 2 -12.91 -22.49 0.06
C THR A 2 -11.41 -22.73 0.22
N GLY A 3 -10.65 -21.64 0.36
CA GLY A 3 -9.20 -21.67 0.43
C GLY A 3 -8.72 -22.41 1.67
N ALA A 4 -7.88 -23.43 1.46
CA ALA A 4 -7.02 -23.97 2.50
C ALA A 4 -6.26 -22.80 3.12
N ALA A 5 -6.67 -22.39 4.33
CA ALA A 5 -5.93 -21.41 5.10
C ALA A 5 -4.58 -22.04 5.40
N ASP A 6 -3.53 -21.54 4.74
CA ASP A 6 -2.16 -21.96 4.92
C ASP A 6 -1.78 -21.82 6.40
N ARG A 7 -1.90 -22.93 7.13
CA ARG A 7 -1.52 -23.07 8.54
C ARG A 7 -0.04 -23.36 8.56
N ARG A 8 0.76 -22.32 8.36
CA ARG A 8 2.19 -22.39 8.64
C ARG A 8 2.38 -22.83 10.09
N SER A 9 3.25 -23.80 10.30
CA SER A 9 3.69 -24.17 11.65
C SER A 9 4.40 -22.97 12.28
N SER A 10 4.27 -22.84 13.60
CA SER A 10 4.95 -21.79 14.36
C SER A 10 6.46 -21.79 14.13
N SER A 11 7.06 -22.98 13.96
CA SER A 11 8.49 -23.14 13.66
C SER A 11 8.87 -22.56 12.29
N ALA A 12 8.06 -22.77 11.25
CA ALA A 12 8.33 -22.19 9.93
C ALA A 12 8.20 -20.66 9.95
N ALA A 13 7.21 -20.13 10.67
CA ALA A 13 7.06 -18.68 10.84
C ALA A 13 8.23 -18.07 11.63
N ALA A 14 8.70 -18.76 12.68
CA ALA A 14 9.87 -18.32 13.47
C ALA A 14 11.15 -18.32 12.64
N LEU A 15 11.41 -19.39 11.86
CA LEU A 15 12.58 -19.46 10.98
C LEU A 15 12.55 -18.35 9.92
N GLU A 16 11.39 -18.11 9.29
CA GLU A 16 11.26 -17.03 8.32
C GLU A 16 11.47 -15.65 8.98
N ALA A 17 10.94 -15.44 10.19
CA ALA A 17 11.16 -14.22 10.96
C ALA A 17 12.65 -13.98 11.27
N VAL A 18 13.37 -15.00 11.73
CA VAL A 18 14.81 -14.90 12.03
C VAL A 18 15.60 -14.61 10.76
N ALA A 19 15.34 -15.34 9.67
CA ALA A 19 16.06 -15.15 8.41
C ALA A 19 15.82 -13.76 7.81
N THR A 20 14.57 -13.29 7.78
CA THR A 20 14.23 -11.96 7.27
C THR A 20 14.69 -10.83 8.19
N ALA A 21 14.73 -11.05 9.52
CA ALA A 21 15.31 -10.10 10.46
C ALA A 21 16.82 -9.94 10.23
N ALA A 22 17.56 -11.04 10.17
CA ALA A 22 19.01 -10.99 9.95
C ALA A 22 19.35 -10.35 8.59
N ALA A 23 18.69 -10.77 7.51
CA ALA A 23 18.90 -10.20 6.19
C ALA A 23 18.45 -8.72 6.11
N GLY A 24 17.33 -8.38 6.74
CA GLY A 24 16.82 -7.00 6.76
C GLY A 24 17.74 -6.07 7.52
N ALA A 25 18.28 -6.51 8.67
CA ALA A 25 19.26 -5.75 9.45
C ALA A 25 20.56 -5.54 8.67
N ALA A 26 21.07 -6.57 7.99
CA ALA A 26 22.27 -6.47 7.17
C ALA A 26 22.08 -5.50 6.00
N LEU A 27 20.99 -5.64 5.23
CA LEU A 27 20.70 -4.74 4.11
C LEU A 27 20.52 -3.29 4.56
N ALA A 28 19.79 -3.05 5.65
CA ALA A 28 19.56 -1.70 6.15
C ALA A 28 20.85 -1.07 6.70
N GLY A 29 21.62 -1.82 7.49
CA GLY A 29 22.90 -1.36 8.03
C GLY A 29 23.90 -0.99 6.94
N LEU A 30 24.03 -1.85 5.91
CA LEU A 30 24.94 -1.62 4.77
C LEU A 30 24.49 -0.45 3.88
N SER A 31 23.19 -0.33 3.57
CA SER A 31 22.71 0.74 2.69
C SER A 31 22.77 2.12 3.34
N TRP A 32 22.53 2.20 4.64
CA TRP A 32 22.50 3.47 5.39
C TRP A 32 23.81 3.80 6.11
N SER A 33 24.85 2.98 5.99
CA SER A 33 26.21 3.34 6.44
C SER A 33 26.78 4.53 5.65
N LEU A 34 26.27 4.77 4.44
CA LEU A 34 26.68 5.89 3.60
C LEU A 34 26.31 7.27 4.17
N VAL A 35 25.43 7.31 5.18
CA VAL A 35 24.98 8.53 5.86
C VAL A 35 25.06 8.40 7.39
N ASP A 36 25.95 7.53 7.88
CA ASP A 36 26.28 7.35 9.31
C ASP A 36 25.11 6.97 10.24
N VAL A 37 24.09 6.26 9.73
CA VAL A 37 22.96 5.77 10.53
C VAL A 37 22.84 4.24 10.55
N THR A 38 23.96 3.53 10.39
CA THR A 38 24.05 2.06 10.32
C THR A 38 23.28 1.35 11.43
N VAL A 39 23.53 1.70 12.70
CA VAL A 39 22.95 0.97 13.85
C VAL A 39 21.43 1.17 13.93
N PRO A 40 20.89 2.41 13.92
CA PRO A 40 19.45 2.62 13.85
C PRO A 40 18.81 1.94 12.64
N ALA A 41 19.45 2.01 11.47
CA ALA A 41 18.93 1.40 10.26
C ALA A 41 18.87 -0.13 10.37
N ALA A 42 19.93 -0.78 10.87
CA ALA A 42 19.95 -2.22 11.10
C ALA A 42 18.85 -2.67 12.07
N ILE A 43 18.60 -1.91 13.14
CA ILE A 43 17.50 -2.19 14.08
C ILE A 43 16.15 -2.14 13.37
N VAL A 44 15.88 -1.06 12.61
CA VAL A 44 14.61 -0.90 11.88
C VAL A 44 14.44 -2.00 10.83
N GLY A 45 15.48 -2.29 10.05
CA GLY A 45 15.48 -3.34 9.03
C GLY A 45 15.24 -4.72 9.64
N GLY A 46 15.88 -5.01 10.78
CA GLY A 46 15.71 -6.25 11.52
C GLY A 46 14.29 -6.41 12.09
N LEU A 47 13.74 -5.37 12.71
CA LEU A 47 12.37 -5.39 13.24
C LEU A 47 11.34 -5.52 12.11
N SER A 48 11.48 -4.73 11.04
CA SER A 48 10.61 -4.81 9.85
C SER A 48 10.64 -6.22 9.25
N GLY A 49 11.85 -6.77 9.06
CA GLY A 49 12.07 -8.15 8.61
C GLY A 49 11.38 -9.16 9.53
N ALA A 50 11.63 -9.11 10.84
CA ALA A 50 11.04 -10.03 11.82
C ALA A 50 9.51 -10.06 11.75
N PHE A 51 8.85 -8.89 11.75
CA PHE A 51 7.39 -8.81 11.66
C PHE A 51 6.88 -9.32 10.30
N ALA A 52 7.56 -8.93 9.22
CA ALA A 52 7.23 -9.36 7.87
C ALA A 52 7.36 -10.87 7.70
N GLY A 53 8.41 -11.50 8.24
CA GLY A 53 8.66 -12.94 8.19
C GLY A 53 7.73 -13.74 9.12
N TRP A 54 7.47 -13.24 10.33
CA TRP A 54 6.53 -13.85 11.28
C TRP A 54 5.11 -13.93 10.70
N ARG A 55 4.65 -12.85 10.04
CA ARG A 55 3.39 -12.82 9.29
C ARG A 55 3.52 -13.42 7.89
N GLY A 56 4.76 -13.70 7.48
CA GLY A 56 5.27 -14.02 6.16
C GLY A 56 4.49 -13.41 5.02
N ILE A 57 4.64 -12.10 4.93
CA ILE A 57 4.02 -11.30 3.88
C ILE A 57 4.69 -11.54 2.53
N TYR A 58 5.97 -11.87 2.49
CA TYR A 58 6.70 -11.95 1.22
C TYR A 58 6.34 -13.21 0.44
N GLY A 59 5.94 -13.04 -0.82
CA GLY A 59 5.48 -14.11 -1.71
C GLY A 59 6.61 -14.97 -2.31
N TRP A 60 7.58 -15.41 -1.52
CA TRP A 60 8.76 -16.19 -1.95
C TRP A 60 8.40 -17.40 -2.84
N PRO A 61 9.28 -17.79 -3.79
CA PRO A 61 10.53 -17.14 -4.21
C PRO A 61 10.33 -16.10 -5.33
N ARG A 62 9.12 -15.56 -5.53
CA ARG A 62 8.83 -14.68 -6.67
C ARG A 62 9.70 -13.42 -6.66
N ALA A 63 10.19 -13.00 -7.83
CA ALA A 63 11.00 -11.78 -7.98
C ALA A 63 10.35 -10.53 -7.35
N LYS A 64 9.02 -10.36 -7.49
CA LYS A 64 8.27 -9.27 -6.84
C LYS A 64 8.46 -9.25 -5.31
N ALA A 65 8.56 -10.41 -4.67
CA ALA A 65 8.79 -10.52 -3.23
C ALA A 65 10.22 -10.16 -2.83
N VAL A 66 11.22 -10.59 -3.63
CA VAL A 66 12.62 -10.19 -3.45
C VAL A 66 12.78 -8.69 -3.54
N VAL A 67 12.24 -8.08 -4.60
CA VAL A 67 12.29 -6.62 -4.79
C VAL A 67 11.59 -5.90 -3.65
N ALA A 68 10.40 -6.38 -3.23
CA ALA A 68 9.69 -5.79 -2.10
C ALA A 68 10.53 -5.80 -0.81
N PHE A 69 11.14 -6.93 -0.48
CA PHE A 69 11.97 -7.08 0.71
C PHE A 69 13.22 -6.22 0.68
N VAL A 70 13.94 -6.20 -0.46
CA VAL A 70 15.14 -5.38 -0.63
C VAL A 70 14.80 -3.90 -0.47
N LEU A 71 13.74 -3.40 -1.13
CA LEU A 71 13.32 -2.01 -1.00
C LEU A 71 12.90 -1.67 0.44
N ASP A 72 12.08 -2.52 1.08
CA ASP A 72 11.64 -2.33 2.47
C ASP A 72 12.83 -2.27 3.45
N SER A 73 13.96 -2.92 3.11
CA SER A 73 15.16 -3.03 3.95
C SER A 73 16.31 -2.09 3.52
N THR A 74 16.12 -1.25 2.51
CA THR A 74 17.16 -0.34 2.01
C THR A 74 16.59 1.06 1.78
N TRP A 75 16.29 1.40 0.53
CA TRP A 75 15.80 2.71 0.11
C TRP A 75 14.51 3.13 0.83
N ALA A 76 13.55 2.21 0.96
CA ALA A 76 12.25 2.52 1.55
C ALA A 76 12.22 2.38 3.08
N LEU A 77 13.39 2.32 3.74
CA LEU A 77 13.47 2.12 5.19
C LEU A 77 12.67 3.16 6.01
N PRO A 78 12.64 4.47 5.68
CA PRO A 78 11.78 5.42 6.38
C PRO A 78 10.28 5.10 6.23
N MET A 79 9.89 4.52 5.10
CA MET A 79 8.52 4.05 4.90
C MET A 79 8.25 2.77 5.69
N ALA A 80 9.25 1.90 5.86
CA ALA A 80 9.15 0.75 6.75
C ALA A 80 9.01 1.19 8.22
N VAL A 81 9.63 2.28 8.67
CA VAL A 81 9.38 2.88 9.99
C VAL A 81 7.91 3.26 10.15
N ALA A 82 7.34 3.98 9.17
CA ALA A 82 5.91 4.33 9.20
C ALA A 82 5.01 3.09 9.25
N GLY A 83 5.37 2.04 8.51
CA GLY A 83 4.70 0.74 8.56
C GLY A 83 4.80 0.07 9.93
N LEU A 84 5.97 0.07 10.57
CA LEU A 84 6.19 -0.46 11.92
C LEU A 84 5.35 0.28 12.97
N VAL A 85 5.27 1.61 12.90
CA VAL A 85 4.40 2.40 13.78
C VAL A 85 2.94 1.97 13.60
N ALA A 86 2.48 1.84 12.35
CA ALA A 86 1.12 1.42 12.06
C ALA A 86 0.84 -0.02 12.58
N GLN A 87 1.82 -0.92 12.44
CA GLN A 87 1.75 -2.28 12.98
C GLN A 87 1.78 -2.31 14.51
N ALA A 88 2.54 -1.44 15.17
CA ALA A 88 2.58 -1.33 16.63
C ALA A 88 1.20 -0.92 17.17
N VAL A 89 0.56 0.07 16.53
CA VAL A 89 -0.82 0.49 16.85
C VAL A 89 -1.80 -0.68 16.67
N ALA A 90 -1.73 -1.39 15.54
CA ALA A 90 -2.58 -2.55 15.30
C ALA A 90 -2.33 -3.68 16.33
N THR A 91 -1.08 -3.88 16.74
CA THR A 91 -0.69 -4.88 17.74
C THR A 91 -1.22 -4.51 19.12
N ALA A 92 -1.13 -3.23 19.52
CA ALA A 92 -1.69 -2.73 20.77
C ALA A 92 -3.22 -2.87 20.83
N GLN A 93 -3.91 -2.82 19.69
CA GLN A 93 -5.34 -3.09 19.59
C GLN A 93 -5.68 -4.60 19.65
N GLY A 94 -4.69 -5.47 19.54
CA GLY A 94 -4.84 -6.92 19.65
C GLY A 94 -5.82 -7.49 18.59
N PRO A 95 -6.67 -8.46 18.96
CA PRO A 95 -7.65 -9.06 18.03
C PRO A 95 -8.59 -8.04 17.38
N ARG A 96 -8.83 -6.89 18.03
CA ARG A 96 -9.72 -5.84 17.52
C ARG A 96 -9.19 -5.18 16.24
N ALA A 97 -7.89 -5.22 15.99
CA ALA A 97 -7.31 -4.69 14.74
C ALA A 97 -7.75 -5.47 13.50
N GLY A 98 -8.15 -6.74 13.66
CA GLY A 98 -8.68 -7.57 12.58
C GLY A 98 -7.67 -7.80 11.46
N LEU A 99 -6.59 -8.54 11.72
CA LEU A 99 -5.61 -8.91 10.68
C LEU A 99 -6.31 -9.69 9.55
N CYS A 100 -6.29 -9.13 8.34
CA CYS A 100 -6.83 -9.79 7.16
C CYS A 100 -5.79 -10.74 6.55
N ARG A 101 -5.73 -11.98 7.08
CA ARG A 101 -4.76 -13.01 6.65
C ARG A 101 -4.77 -13.24 5.12
N PRO A 102 -5.92 -13.37 4.43
CA PRO A 102 -5.94 -13.60 2.98
C PRO A 102 -5.33 -12.48 2.14
N LEU A 103 -5.33 -11.25 2.66
CA LEU A 103 -4.74 -10.08 1.98
C LEU A 103 -3.32 -9.74 2.46
N THR A 104 -2.83 -10.44 3.49
CA THR A 104 -1.53 -10.25 4.12
C THR A 104 -0.52 -11.32 3.69
N ILE A 105 -0.91 -12.59 3.86
CA ILE A 105 0.00 -13.73 3.65
C ILE A 105 0.42 -13.77 2.18
N ARG A 106 1.74 -13.86 1.96
CA ARG A 106 2.36 -13.92 0.62
C ARG A 106 1.91 -12.80 -0.34
N SER A 107 1.48 -11.65 0.20
CA SER A 107 0.94 -10.50 -0.55
C SER A 107 1.87 -9.28 -0.58
N ASN A 108 3.05 -9.39 0.03
CA ASN A 108 4.05 -8.33 0.22
C ASN A 108 3.50 -7.09 0.95
N ARG A 109 2.52 -7.26 1.83
CA ARG A 109 1.94 -6.19 2.65
C ARG A 109 1.24 -6.75 3.88
N HIS A 110 1.06 -5.93 4.90
CA HIS A 110 0.20 -6.19 6.05
C HIS A 110 -1.15 -5.51 5.84
N VAL A 111 -2.25 -6.16 6.23
CA VAL A 111 -3.60 -5.59 6.07
C VAL A 111 -4.41 -5.79 7.33
N PHE A 112 -4.88 -4.69 7.92
CA PHE A 112 -5.71 -4.67 9.13
C PHE A 112 -7.06 -4.02 8.84
N ALA A 113 -8.15 -4.67 9.26
CA ALA A 113 -9.50 -4.14 9.18
C ALA A 113 -9.63 -2.79 9.90
N LYS A 114 -9.00 -2.69 11.07
CA LYS A 114 -8.81 -1.46 11.87
C LYS A 114 -7.31 -1.14 11.96
N GLY A 115 -6.84 -0.64 13.10
CA GLY A 115 -5.47 -0.18 13.28
C GLY A 115 -5.35 1.34 13.24
N PHE A 116 -4.26 1.83 12.67
CA PHE A 116 -4.01 3.26 12.56
C PHE A 116 -4.98 3.95 11.59
N ARG A 117 -5.52 5.12 11.96
CA ARG A 117 -6.46 5.89 11.13
C ARG A 117 -6.24 7.40 11.31
N PHE A 118 -6.17 8.16 10.21
CA PHE A 118 -6.25 9.63 10.25
C PHE A 118 -7.70 10.12 10.12
N ARG A 119 -8.50 9.48 9.25
CA ARG A 119 -9.89 9.85 8.97
C ARG A 119 -10.81 8.64 8.98
N PRO A 120 -12.00 8.71 9.60
CA PRO A 120 -12.99 7.65 9.49
C PRO A 120 -13.37 7.38 8.02
N GLY A 121 -13.54 6.10 7.66
CA GLY A 121 -14.01 5.69 6.33
C GLY A 121 -12.94 5.56 5.24
N PHE A 122 -11.70 6.00 5.50
CA PHE A 122 -10.58 5.89 4.55
C PHE A 122 -9.61 4.80 4.97
N ALA A 123 -9.26 3.92 4.02
CA ALA A 123 -8.09 3.07 4.20
C ALA A 123 -6.83 3.95 4.15
N ILE A 124 -5.78 3.52 4.85
CA ILE A 124 -4.51 4.22 4.84
C ILE A 124 -3.36 3.23 4.67
N THR A 125 -2.45 3.57 3.77
CA THR A 125 -1.21 2.85 3.56
C THR A 125 -0.02 3.62 4.14
N LEU A 126 0.71 2.97 5.05
CA LEU A 126 1.97 3.46 5.62
C LEU A 126 3.05 2.41 5.35
N GLY A 127 3.94 2.72 4.41
CA GLY A 127 4.93 1.77 3.91
C GLY A 127 4.27 0.52 3.34
N ASN A 128 4.59 -0.64 3.91
CA ASN A 128 4.02 -1.92 3.51
C ASN A 128 2.77 -2.33 4.31
N THR A 129 2.17 -1.42 5.08
CA THR A 129 1.04 -1.72 5.98
C THR A 129 -0.19 -0.90 5.62
N VAL A 130 -1.30 -1.61 5.39
CA VAL A 130 -2.62 -1.04 5.12
C VAL A 130 -3.51 -1.18 6.34
N ASN A 131 -4.10 -0.09 6.82
CA ASN A 131 -4.99 -0.05 7.97
C ASN A 131 -6.37 0.50 7.60
N ASN A 132 -7.32 0.30 8.50
CA ASN A 132 -8.67 0.89 8.44
C ASN A 132 -9.43 0.53 7.14
N VAL A 133 -9.22 -0.68 6.62
CA VAL A 133 -9.88 -1.15 5.40
C VAL A 133 -11.37 -1.46 5.61
N GLY A 134 -11.81 -1.61 6.87
CA GLY A 134 -13.18 -1.87 7.29
C GLY A 134 -13.41 -3.32 7.73
N ASP A 135 -14.32 -3.50 8.69
CA ASP A 135 -14.65 -4.81 9.29
C ASP A 135 -15.23 -5.80 8.26
N ASP A 136 -15.88 -5.28 7.21
CA ASP A 136 -16.46 -6.05 6.12
C ASP A 136 -15.40 -6.59 5.13
N VAL A 137 -14.11 -6.29 5.28
CA VAL A 137 -13.07 -6.68 4.30
C VAL A 137 -13.00 -8.20 4.07
N HIS A 138 -13.37 -9.01 5.05
CA HIS A 138 -13.34 -10.47 4.93
C HIS A 138 -14.38 -11.02 3.97
N THR A 139 -15.50 -10.31 3.76
CA THR A 139 -16.63 -10.75 2.93
C THR A 139 -16.84 -9.85 1.71
N SER A 140 -16.44 -8.59 1.81
CA SER A 140 -16.68 -7.55 0.81
C SER A 140 -15.62 -7.61 -0.30
N ALA A 141 -15.97 -8.22 -1.44
CA ALA A 141 -15.15 -8.20 -2.64
C ALA A 141 -14.75 -6.78 -3.06
N ARG A 142 -15.62 -5.80 -2.77
CA ARG A 142 -15.38 -4.37 -3.00
C ARG A 142 -14.21 -3.83 -2.18
N ARG A 143 -14.11 -4.19 -0.89
CA ARG A 143 -13.02 -3.80 0.01
C ARG A 143 -11.74 -4.56 -0.30
N GLN A 144 -11.85 -5.84 -0.61
CA GLN A 144 -10.69 -6.64 -1.04
C GLN A 144 -10.06 -6.06 -2.30
N LYS A 145 -10.88 -5.68 -3.30
CA LYS A 145 -10.42 -5.01 -4.52
C LYS A 145 -9.78 -3.65 -4.22
N LEU A 146 -10.34 -2.85 -3.31
CA LEU A 146 -9.70 -1.61 -2.86
C LEU A 146 -8.27 -1.90 -2.37
N VAL A 147 -8.10 -2.91 -1.50
CA VAL A 147 -6.77 -3.26 -1.00
C VAL A 147 -5.83 -3.74 -2.12
N THR A 148 -6.31 -4.60 -3.01
CA THR A 148 -5.44 -5.22 -4.03
C THR A 148 -5.12 -4.32 -5.21
N ASP A 149 -5.97 -3.33 -5.49
CA ASP A 149 -5.91 -2.54 -6.72
C ASP A 149 -5.64 -1.06 -6.46
N HIS A 150 -5.97 -0.55 -5.27
CA HIS A 150 -5.71 0.83 -4.85
C HIS A 150 -4.56 0.88 -3.82
N GLU A 151 -4.73 0.24 -2.66
CA GLU A 151 -3.74 0.31 -1.58
C GLU A 151 -2.42 -0.39 -1.95
N ASP A 152 -2.45 -1.48 -2.73
CA ASP A 152 -1.20 -2.09 -3.24
C ASP A 152 -0.40 -1.08 -4.08
N VAL A 153 -1.06 -0.15 -4.79
CA VAL A 153 -0.36 0.90 -5.55
C VAL A 153 0.36 1.83 -4.59
N HIS A 154 -0.27 2.28 -3.50
CA HIS A 154 0.40 3.09 -2.49
C HIS A 154 1.55 2.35 -1.79
N VAL A 155 1.40 1.05 -1.54
CA VAL A 155 2.49 0.22 -1.00
C VAL A 155 3.69 0.22 -1.96
N TRP A 156 3.45 0.08 -3.26
CA TRP A 156 4.52 0.13 -4.26
C TRP A 156 5.07 1.53 -4.48
N GLN A 157 4.25 2.58 -4.40
CA GLN A 157 4.72 3.96 -4.44
C GLN A 157 5.65 4.25 -3.26
N ALA A 158 5.28 3.84 -2.05
CA ALA A 158 6.12 3.97 -0.87
C ALA A 158 7.46 3.23 -1.02
N ARG A 159 7.48 2.06 -1.66
CA ARG A 159 8.71 1.31 -1.96
C ARG A 159 9.59 1.98 -3.00
N TRP A 160 9.00 2.42 -4.11
CA TRP A 160 9.76 3.00 -5.22
C TRP A 160 10.27 4.40 -4.92
N LEU A 161 9.45 5.23 -4.30
CA LEU A 161 9.78 6.62 -4.00
C LEU A 161 10.50 6.75 -2.65
N GLY A 162 10.40 5.74 -1.78
CA GLY A 162 11.11 5.70 -0.50
C GLY A 162 10.85 6.97 0.32
N PRO A 163 11.89 7.69 0.79
CA PRO A 163 11.73 8.91 1.57
C PRO A 163 11.03 10.05 0.80
N LEU A 164 11.06 10.03 -0.53
CA LEU A 164 10.44 11.06 -1.36
C LEU A 164 8.91 10.93 -1.41
N TYR A 165 8.34 9.76 -1.09
CA TYR A 165 6.90 9.53 -1.12
C TYR A 165 6.11 10.54 -0.26
N PRO A 166 6.35 10.66 1.07
CA PRO A 166 5.62 11.61 1.90
C PRO A 166 5.90 13.06 1.49
N VAL A 167 7.12 13.38 1.05
CA VAL A 167 7.49 14.74 0.61
C VAL A 167 6.65 15.16 -0.59
N LEU A 168 6.61 14.32 -1.64
CA LEU A 168 5.84 14.59 -2.85
C LEU A 168 4.33 14.66 -2.55
N TYR A 169 3.84 13.75 -1.71
CA TYR A 169 2.44 13.72 -1.34
C TYR A 169 2.03 14.99 -0.60
N VAL A 170 2.76 15.37 0.45
CA VAL A 170 2.46 16.55 1.27
C VAL A 170 2.66 17.84 0.47
N ALA A 171 3.72 17.94 -0.32
CA ALA A 171 3.96 19.10 -1.18
C ALA A 171 2.77 19.32 -2.13
N TRP A 172 2.27 18.25 -2.77
CA TRP A 172 1.08 18.35 -3.58
C TRP A 172 -0.15 18.73 -2.76
N THR A 173 -0.37 18.13 -1.60
CA THR A 173 -1.51 18.46 -0.74
C THR A 173 -1.53 19.95 -0.38
N VAL A 174 -0.38 20.54 -0.05
CA VAL A 174 -0.28 21.98 0.27
C VAL A 174 -0.54 22.83 -0.98
N LEU A 175 0.18 22.59 -2.07
CA LEU A 175 0.04 23.38 -3.30
C LEU A 175 -1.34 23.25 -3.94
N GLY A 176 -1.85 22.01 -4.02
CA GLY A 176 -3.19 21.70 -4.50
C GLY A 176 -4.27 22.29 -3.60
N GLY A 177 -4.07 22.32 -2.29
CA GLY A 177 -5.00 22.96 -1.37
C GLY A 177 -5.09 24.47 -1.60
N ALA A 178 -3.94 25.14 -1.73
CA ALA A 178 -3.88 26.57 -2.06
C ALA A 178 -4.53 26.87 -3.43
N ALA A 179 -4.21 26.09 -4.45
CA ALA A 179 -4.82 26.20 -5.78
C ALA A 179 -6.33 25.98 -5.74
N GLY A 180 -6.81 24.99 -4.97
CA GLY A 180 -8.22 24.71 -4.77
C GLY A 180 -8.97 25.87 -4.11
N ALA A 181 -8.34 26.53 -3.12
CA ALA A 181 -8.91 27.73 -2.50
C ALA A 181 -9.04 28.88 -3.50
N VAL A 182 -8.02 29.12 -4.33
CA VAL A 182 -8.06 30.13 -5.40
C VAL A 182 -9.13 29.80 -6.45
N ILE A 183 -9.21 28.54 -6.90
CA ILE A 183 -10.22 28.09 -7.86
C ILE A 183 -11.64 28.26 -7.30
N TRP A 184 -11.84 27.95 -6.03
CA TRP A 184 -13.12 28.16 -5.37
C TRP A 184 -13.53 29.62 -5.40
N VAL A 185 -12.63 30.53 -4.99
CA VAL A 185 -12.88 31.98 -4.98
C VAL A 185 -13.21 32.51 -6.38
N LEU A 186 -12.44 32.10 -7.40
CA LEU A 186 -12.53 32.70 -8.73
C LEU A 186 -13.60 32.07 -9.64
N ARG A 187 -13.91 30.78 -9.49
CA ARG A 187 -14.68 30.03 -10.50
C ARG A 187 -15.73 29.07 -9.94
N ARG A 188 -15.65 28.69 -8.66
CA ARG A 188 -16.43 27.56 -8.12
C ARG A 188 -17.11 27.87 -6.78
N ARG A 189 -17.51 29.12 -6.53
CA ARG A 189 -18.22 29.51 -5.29
C ARG A 189 -19.56 28.82 -5.06
N HIS A 190 -20.17 28.24 -6.10
CA HIS A 190 -21.39 27.43 -5.98
C HIS A 190 -21.12 26.02 -5.41
N GLU A 191 -19.88 25.55 -5.44
CA GLU A 191 -19.48 24.27 -4.82
C GLU A 191 -19.06 24.49 -3.36
N PRO A 192 -19.18 23.48 -2.47
CA PRO A 192 -18.63 23.58 -1.12
C PRO A 192 -17.11 23.77 -1.15
N PHE A 193 -16.59 24.79 -0.45
CA PHE A 193 -15.16 25.13 -0.40
C PHE A 193 -14.27 23.91 -0.13
N GLY A 194 -14.56 23.17 0.95
CA GLY A 194 -13.78 22.00 1.34
C GLY A 194 -13.71 20.92 0.25
N LYS A 195 -14.77 20.77 -0.56
CA LYS A 195 -14.83 19.77 -1.63
C LYS A 195 -13.95 20.16 -2.83
N VAL A 196 -13.88 21.46 -3.15
CA VAL A 196 -12.97 21.98 -4.19
C VAL A 196 -11.52 21.87 -3.74
N VAL A 197 -11.23 22.24 -2.49
CA VAL A 197 -9.89 22.09 -1.88
C VAL A 197 -9.46 20.63 -1.87
N GLU A 198 -10.29 19.71 -1.35
CA GLU A 198 -10.02 18.27 -1.33
C GLU A 198 -9.84 17.70 -2.75
N THR A 199 -10.62 18.20 -3.72
CA THR A 199 -10.43 17.82 -5.12
C THR A 199 -9.02 18.13 -5.59
N CYS A 200 -8.54 19.36 -5.38
CA CYS A 200 -7.23 19.78 -5.85
C CYS A 200 -6.07 19.19 -5.02
N SER A 201 -6.22 19.08 -3.71
CA SER A 201 -5.15 18.63 -2.79
C SER A 201 -5.00 17.11 -2.72
N TYR A 202 -6.09 16.37 -2.93
CA TYR A 202 -6.13 14.92 -2.78
C TYR A 202 -6.45 14.22 -4.10
N TYR A 203 -7.64 14.43 -4.69
CA TYR A 203 -8.04 13.67 -5.89
C TYR A 203 -7.22 13.97 -7.15
N LEU A 204 -6.60 15.15 -7.23
CA LEU A 204 -5.69 15.50 -8.32
C LEU A 204 -4.22 15.20 -8.03
N ASN A 205 -3.88 14.76 -6.80
CA ASN A 205 -2.54 14.32 -6.48
C ASN A 205 -2.12 13.19 -7.45
N PRO A 206 -0.99 13.30 -8.17
CA PRO A 206 -0.56 12.29 -9.13
C PRO A 206 -0.47 10.88 -8.53
N LEU A 207 -0.13 10.77 -7.24
CA LEU A 207 -0.03 9.50 -6.53
C LEU A 207 -1.42 8.87 -6.30
N GLU A 208 -2.40 9.68 -5.90
CA GLU A 208 -3.81 9.27 -5.77
C GLU A 208 -4.43 8.97 -7.14
N TRP A 209 -4.17 9.83 -8.14
CA TRP A 209 -4.63 9.65 -9.51
C TRP A 209 -4.16 8.31 -10.06
N TRP A 210 -2.91 7.93 -9.82
CA TRP A 210 -2.38 6.63 -10.21
C TRP A 210 -3.11 5.48 -9.49
N ALA A 211 -3.34 5.58 -8.17
CA ALA A 211 -4.06 4.54 -7.42
C ALA A 211 -5.52 4.38 -7.88
N TYR A 212 -6.27 5.47 -8.03
CA TYR A 212 -7.63 5.45 -8.58
C TYR A 212 -7.71 4.99 -10.04
N SER A 213 -6.66 5.23 -10.83
CA SER A 213 -6.61 4.69 -12.20
C SER A 213 -6.50 3.15 -12.22
N ARG A 214 -5.95 2.54 -11.16
CA ARG A 214 -5.79 1.08 -11.06
C ARG A 214 -7.00 0.36 -10.48
N ASP A 215 -7.83 1.05 -9.69
CA ASP A 215 -8.90 0.45 -8.89
C ASP A 215 -10.26 0.28 -9.60
N ASP A 216 -10.34 0.66 -10.88
CA ASP A 216 -11.54 0.56 -11.74
C ASP A 216 -12.71 1.46 -11.26
N ARG A 217 -12.39 2.55 -10.54
CA ARG A 217 -13.37 3.54 -10.08
C ARG A 217 -13.01 4.96 -10.51
N TRP A 218 -12.37 5.08 -11.67
CA TRP A 218 -12.15 6.39 -12.28
C TRP A 218 -13.44 6.88 -12.97
N PRO A 219 -13.86 8.14 -12.76
CA PRO A 219 -13.32 9.13 -11.82
C PRO A 219 -13.76 8.88 -10.36
N PRO A 220 -12.97 9.31 -9.36
CA PRO A 220 -13.30 9.12 -7.95
C PRO A 220 -14.61 9.84 -7.58
N ARG A 221 -15.49 9.18 -6.84
CA ARG A 221 -16.83 9.72 -6.49
C ARG A 221 -16.81 11.03 -5.69
N GLY A 222 -15.75 11.28 -4.92
CA GLY A 222 -15.63 12.51 -4.12
C GLY A 222 -15.13 13.72 -4.90
N LYS A 223 -14.61 13.53 -6.12
CA LYS A 223 -14.05 14.60 -6.96
C LYS A 223 -15.16 15.52 -7.48
N VAL A 224 -14.96 16.83 -7.42
CA VAL A 224 -15.83 17.80 -8.11
C VAL A 224 -15.73 17.58 -9.62
N GLN A 225 -16.89 17.51 -10.29
CA GLN A 225 -16.95 17.28 -11.74
C GLN A 225 -16.37 18.48 -12.51
N GLY A 226 -15.71 18.19 -13.63
CA GLY A 226 -15.11 19.23 -14.47
C GLY A 226 -13.87 19.91 -13.89
N ILE A 227 -13.24 19.35 -12.85
CA ILE A 227 -11.95 19.81 -12.33
C ILE A 227 -10.88 18.71 -12.49
N GLY A 228 -9.74 19.10 -13.06
CA GLY A 228 -8.52 18.30 -13.19
C GLY A 228 -8.60 17.15 -14.19
N TRP A 229 -7.93 16.03 -13.88
CA TRP A 229 -7.72 14.91 -14.80
C TRP A 229 -9.04 14.36 -15.36
N THR A 230 -9.11 14.18 -16.68
CA THR A 230 -10.29 13.64 -17.37
C THR A 230 -10.17 12.13 -17.59
N MET A 231 -8.96 11.62 -17.78
CA MET A 231 -8.66 10.23 -18.10
C MET A 231 -7.83 9.56 -16.99
N PRO A 232 -7.92 8.23 -16.82
CA PRO A 232 -7.01 7.50 -15.96
C PRO A 232 -5.61 7.46 -16.60
N VAL A 233 -4.55 7.51 -15.79
CA VAL A 233 -3.16 7.46 -16.28
C VAL A 233 -2.76 6.05 -16.76
N VAL A 234 -3.43 5.02 -16.25
CA VAL A 234 -3.15 3.61 -16.55
C VAL A 234 -4.43 2.79 -16.55
N ARG A 235 -4.39 1.63 -17.22
CA ARG A 235 -5.51 0.68 -17.21
C ARG A 235 -5.71 0.05 -15.82
N PRO A 236 -6.97 -0.23 -15.43
CA PRO A 236 -7.27 -0.98 -14.22
C PRO A 236 -6.57 -2.35 -14.16
N LEU A 237 -6.24 -2.80 -12.95
CA LEU A 237 -5.63 -4.14 -12.76
C LEU A 237 -6.61 -5.27 -13.09
N ALA A 238 -7.92 -5.02 -12.95
CA ALA A 238 -8.96 -5.97 -13.35
C ALA A 238 -8.88 -6.29 -14.84
N ASP A 239 -8.74 -5.27 -15.69
CA ASP A 239 -8.63 -5.43 -17.14
C ASP A 239 -7.34 -6.14 -17.54
N THR A 240 -6.24 -5.77 -16.90
CA THR A 240 -4.93 -6.42 -17.13
C THR A 240 -4.99 -7.92 -16.81
N ARG A 241 -5.69 -8.30 -15.72
CA ARG A 241 -5.89 -9.70 -15.34
C ARG A 241 -6.80 -10.46 -16.32
N ARG A 242 -7.87 -9.82 -16.81
CA ARG A 242 -8.76 -10.41 -17.84
C ARG A 242 -8.00 -10.65 -19.15
N GLY A 243 -7.20 -9.68 -19.59
CA GLY A 243 -6.37 -9.81 -20.80
C GLY A 243 -5.39 -10.98 -20.71
N ARG A 244 -4.68 -11.12 -19.59
CA ARG A 244 -3.77 -12.25 -19.35
C ARG A 244 -4.48 -13.60 -19.34
N ARG A 245 -5.68 -13.69 -18.74
CA ARG A 245 -6.46 -14.93 -18.74
C ARG A 245 -6.87 -15.33 -20.15
N ARG A 246 -7.36 -14.38 -20.96
CA ARG A 246 -7.72 -14.61 -22.37
C ARG A 246 -6.51 -15.08 -23.19
N ALA A 247 -5.37 -14.43 -23.03
CA ALA A 247 -4.14 -14.83 -23.73
C ALA A 247 -3.71 -16.27 -23.38
N ARG A 248 -3.83 -16.68 -22.10
CA ARG A 248 -3.52 -18.06 -21.68
C ARG A 248 -4.49 -19.09 -22.23
N THR A 249 -5.78 -18.77 -22.33
CA THR A 249 -6.78 -19.69 -22.90
C THR A 249 -6.62 -19.83 -24.41
N SER A 250 -6.23 -18.77 -25.12
CA SER A 250 -5.98 -18.82 -26.57
C SER A 250 -4.66 -19.49 -26.94
N ALA A 251 -3.68 -19.51 -26.03
CA ALA A 251 -2.37 -20.15 -26.22
C ALA A 251 -2.34 -21.64 -25.84
N ALA A 252 -3.49 -22.28 -25.58
CA ALA A 252 -3.59 -23.72 -25.39
C ALA A 252 -4.20 -24.39 -26.65
N PRO A 253 -3.43 -24.59 -27.75
CA PRO A 253 -3.83 -25.45 -28.83
C PRO A 253 -3.54 -26.93 -28.49
N GLY A 254 -4.54 -27.78 -28.70
CA GLY A 254 -4.44 -29.23 -28.95
C GLY A 254 -3.35 -30.04 -28.24
N GLN A 255 -3.69 -30.64 -27.10
CA GLN A 255 -3.21 -31.97 -26.74
C GLN A 255 -4.44 -32.86 -26.51
N LEU A 256 -4.98 -33.35 -27.62
CA LEU A 256 -5.74 -34.60 -27.73
C LEU A 256 -5.25 -35.28 -29.00
#